data_AF-A0A973H5M6-F1
#
_entry.id   AF-A0A973H5M6-F1
#
_cell.length_a   1.000
_cell.length_b   1.000
_cell.length_c   1.000
_cell.angle_alpha   90.00
_cell.angle_beta   90.00
_cell.angle_gamma   90.00
#
_symmetry.space_group_name_H-M   'P 1'
#
loop_
_entity.id
_entity.type
_entity.pdbx_description
1 polymer ?
#
loop_
_entity_poly.entity_id
_entity_poly.type
_entity_poly.pdbx_seq_one_letter_code
_entity_poly.pdbx_strand_id
1 'polypeptide(L)'
;MSKTTVKDVSTEPGPDRSAAEPRTEGGSRALAILLVLTGAAGLLAAWVITFDKFKLLEAKVEGKTFTPGCSLNPVVSCGSVMESKQAAVFGFPNPMLGLVAYGIVICVGMSLLARARFPRWYWLTFNAGTLFGVSFCAWLMFQSLYRINALCLWCSLAWVATIIMFWYVTSFNVRNGFIPAPRWLKSFFGEFTWVLPVLHIGIIGMLILTRWWDFWTS
;
A
#
# COMPACT_ATOMS: atom_id res chain seq x y z
N MET A 1 18.08 68.47 44.82
CA MET A 1 17.98 67.01 45.03
C MET A 1 16.52 66.61 45.05
N SER A 2 16.04 65.93 44.01
CA SER A 2 14.72 65.29 44.03
C SER A 2 14.88 63.92 43.38
N LYS A 3 14.89 62.87 44.20
CA LYS A 3 14.95 61.47 43.76
C LYS A 3 13.51 61.03 43.53
N THR A 4 13.10 60.92 42.27
CA THR A 4 11.87 60.20 41.91
C THR A 4 12.27 58.84 41.38
N THR A 5 11.90 57.82 42.15
CA THR A 5 12.13 56.39 41.97
C THR A 5 11.52 55.88 40.66
N VAL A 6 12.35 55.24 39.84
CA VAL A 6 11.92 54.42 38.70
C VAL A 6 11.22 53.18 39.26
N LYS A 7 9.96 52.96 38.88
CA LYS A 7 9.24 51.70 39.13
C LYS A 7 9.81 50.64 38.19
N ASP A 8 10.42 49.61 38.75
CA ASP A 8 10.80 48.40 38.03
C ASP A 8 9.55 47.75 37.44
N VAL A 9 9.50 47.68 36.10
CA VAL A 9 8.51 46.86 35.37
C VAL A 9 9.02 45.43 35.42
N SER A 10 8.48 44.65 36.36
CA SER A 10 8.64 43.21 36.41
C SER A 10 8.16 42.60 35.09
N THR A 11 9.10 42.09 34.29
CA THR A 11 8.78 41.28 33.11
C THR A 11 8.38 39.89 33.61
N GLU A 12 7.08 39.60 33.69
CA GLU A 12 6.63 38.22 33.90
C GLU A 12 7.02 37.37 32.69
N PRO A 13 7.68 36.21 32.85
CA PRO A 13 7.85 35.27 31.76
C PRO A 13 6.47 34.71 31.42
N GLY A 14 5.91 35.14 30.29
CA GLY A 14 4.69 34.56 29.75
C GLY A 14 4.86 33.04 29.61
N PRO A 15 3.81 32.23 29.84
CA PRO A 15 3.92 30.78 29.77
C PRO A 15 4.36 30.38 28.35
N ASP A 16 5.58 29.84 28.25
CA ASP A 16 6.08 29.15 27.06
C ASP A 16 5.25 27.87 26.85
N ARG A 17 4.07 28.06 26.30
CA ARG A 17 3.16 27.02 25.83
C ARG A 17 2.80 27.33 24.39
N SER A 18 3.83 27.40 23.54
CA SER A 18 3.77 26.71 22.26
C SER A 18 3.60 25.20 22.58
N ALA A 19 2.39 24.79 22.95
CA ALA A 19 1.99 23.40 22.78
C ALA A 19 2.14 23.15 21.28
N ALA A 20 3.29 22.58 20.90
CA ALA A 20 3.70 22.43 19.51
C ALA A 20 2.54 21.82 18.73
N GLU A 21 1.85 22.62 17.93
CA GLU A 21 0.77 22.12 17.11
C GLU A 21 1.35 20.95 16.30
N PRO A 22 0.66 19.79 16.29
CA PRO A 22 1.21 18.61 15.64
C PRO A 22 1.49 18.98 14.19
N ARG A 23 2.77 18.93 13.79
CA ARG A 23 3.21 19.27 12.44
C ARG A 23 2.33 18.53 11.43
N THR A 24 1.50 19.27 10.72
CA THR A 24 0.62 18.74 9.68
C THR A 24 1.28 18.95 8.33
N GLU A 25 1.54 17.86 7.62
CA GLU A 25 2.18 17.91 6.31
C GLU A 25 1.20 17.41 5.24
N GLY A 26 1.09 18.18 4.16
CA GLY A 26 0.36 17.78 2.96
C GLY A 26 1.24 16.95 2.03
N GLY A 27 0.61 16.10 1.23
CA GLY A 27 1.28 15.36 0.16
C GLY A 27 1.49 16.21 -1.08
N SER A 28 2.50 15.88 -1.90
CA SER A 28 2.61 16.46 -3.24
C SER A 28 1.45 16.00 -4.12
N ARG A 29 1.09 16.79 -5.14
CA ARG A 29 0.09 16.36 -6.14
C ARG A 29 0.45 15.03 -6.80
N ALA A 30 1.74 14.81 -7.05
CA ALA A 30 2.23 13.55 -7.60
C ALA A 30 1.96 12.35 -6.67
N LEU A 31 2.22 12.48 -5.36
CA LEU A 31 1.90 11.44 -4.39
C LEU A 31 0.39 11.19 -4.32
N ALA A 32 -0.41 12.26 -4.33
CA ALA A 32 -1.87 12.15 -4.30
C ALA A 32 -2.42 11.38 -5.52
N ILE A 33 -1.98 11.74 -6.72
CA ILE A 33 -2.34 11.03 -7.97
C ILE A 33 -1.87 9.57 -7.92
N LEU A 34 -0.64 9.32 -7.45
CA LEU A 34 -0.12 7.97 -7.30
C LEU A 34 -1.01 7.13 -6.39
N LEU A 35 -1.40 7.64 -5.22
CA LEU A 35 -2.30 6.93 -4.29
C LEU A 35 -3.66 6.64 -4.93
N VAL A 36 -4.24 7.60 -5.65
CA VAL A 36 -5.51 7.39 -6.37
C VAL A 36 -5.35 6.29 -7.43
N LEU A 37 -4.29 6.32 -8.23
CA LEU A 37 -4.07 5.33 -9.29
C LEU A 37 -3.78 3.93 -8.73
N THR A 38 -2.90 3.81 -7.73
CA THR A 38 -2.61 2.52 -7.09
C THR A 38 -3.82 2.00 -6.33
N GLY A 39 -4.56 2.88 -5.66
CA GLY A 39 -5.81 2.55 -4.99
C GLY A 39 -6.88 2.07 -5.98
N ALA A 40 -7.07 2.76 -7.10
CA ALA A 40 -8.00 2.36 -8.15
C ALA A 40 -7.63 1.02 -8.78
N ALA A 41 -6.35 0.80 -9.08
CA ALA A 41 -5.87 -0.48 -9.62
C ALA A 41 -6.09 -1.65 -8.65
N GLY A 42 -5.76 -1.45 -7.36
CA GLY A 42 -6.00 -2.44 -6.32
C GLY A 42 -7.49 -2.70 -6.07
N LEU A 43 -8.31 -1.64 -6.06
CA LEU A 43 -9.76 -1.74 -5.90
C LEU A 43 -10.39 -2.50 -7.07
N LEU A 44 -9.97 -2.21 -8.30
CA LEU A 44 -10.41 -2.93 -9.49
C LEU A 44 -10.07 -4.42 -9.40
N ALA A 45 -8.83 -4.75 -9.04
CA ALA A 45 -8.42 -6.13 -8.85
C ALA A 45 -9.27 -6.82 -7.76
N ALA A 46 -9.45 -6.18 -6.61
CA ALA A 46 -10.24 -6.72 -5.52
C ALA A 46 -11.72 -6.92 -5.91
N TRP A 47 -12.29 -5.97 -6.65
CA TRP A 47 -13.66 -6.04 -7.16
C TRP A 47 -13.85 -7.21 -8.12
N VAL A 48 -12.99 -7.33 -9.12
CA VAL A 48 -13.09 -8.42 -10.12
C VAL A 48 -12.90 -9.78 -9.46
N ILE A 49 -11.90 -9.94 -8.57
CA ILE A 49 -11.69 -11.22 -7.88
C ILE A 49 -12.90 -11.56 -7.00
N THR A 50 -13.50 -10.59 -6.32
CA THR A 50 -14.70 -10.82 -5.50
C THR A 50 -15.87 -11.29 -6.36
N PHE A 51 -16.09 -10.62 -7.49
CA PHE A 51 -17.16 -10.98 -8.42
C PHE A 51 -16.96 -12.36 -9.04
N ASP A 52 -15.75 -12.69 -9.48
CA ASP A 52 -15.41 -14.01 -10.02
C ASP A 52 -15.55 -15.11 -8.95
N LYS A 53 -15.23 -14.80 -7.69
CA LYS A 53 -15.43 -15.72 -6.57
C LYS A 53 -16.91 -16.03 -6.34
N PHE A 54 -17.80 -15.05 -6.45
CA PHE A 54 -19.24 -15.29 -6.33
C PHE A 54 -19.76 -16.17 -7.46
N LYS A 55 -19.38 -15.89 -8.71
CA LYS A 55 -19.73 -16.74 -9.85
C LYS A 55 -19.21 -18.17 -9.72
N LEU A 56 -17.99 -18.34 -9.20
CA LEU A 56 -17.44 -19.66 -8.89
C LEU A 56 -18.31 -20.41 -7.87
N LEU A 57 -18.78 -19.71 -6.83
CA LEU A 57 -19.62 -20.32 -5.80
C LEU A 57 -21.01 -20.66 -6.32
N GLU A 58 -21.63 -19.77 -7.08
CA GLU A 58 -22.93 -20.01 -7.75
C GLU A 58 -22.84 -21.21 -8.69
N ALA A 59 -21.82 -21.27 -9.54
CA ALA A 59 -21.60 -22.39 -10.43
C ALA A 59 -21.44 -23.72 -9.66
N LYS A 60 -20.70 -23.71 -8.54
CA LYS A 60 -20.55 -24.89 -7.67
C LYS A 60 -21.88 -25.37 -7.08
N VAL A 61 -22.74 -24.46 -6.66
CA VAL A 61 -24.07 -24.80 -6.14
C VAL A 61 -24.95 -25.39 -7.24
N GLU A 62 -24.84 -24.88 -8.47
CA GLU A 62 -25.58 -25.39 -9.64
C GLU A 62 -24.98 -26.67 -10.25
N GLY A 63 -23.83 -27.14 -9.77
CA GLY A 63 -23.10 -28.28 -10.38
C GLY A 63 -22.45 -27.95 -11.72
N LYS A 64 -22.26 -26.67 -12.05
CA LYS A 64 -21.59 -26.19 -13.26
C LYS A 64 -20.13 -25.82 -12.97
N THR A 65 -19.30 -25.86 -14.01
CA THR A 65 -17.92 -25.38 -13.93
C THR A 65 -17.86 -23.95 -14.46
N PHE A 66 -17.36 -23.01 -13.65
CA PHE A 66 -17.07 -21.64 -14.08
C PHE A 66 -15.56 -21.42 -14.12
N THR A 67 -15.05 -20.98 -15.27
CA THR A 67 -13.64 -20.63 -15.46
C THR A 67 -13.47 -19.12 -15.48
N PRO A 68 -12.80 -18.52 -14.47
CA PRO A 68 -12.58 -17.08 -14.43
C PRO A 68 -11.78 -16.60 -15.64
N GLY A 69 -12.10 -15.42 -16.18
CA GLY A 69 -11.53 -14.92 -17.44
C GLY A 69 -10.02 -14.70 -17.43
N CYS A 70 -9.39 -14.61 -16.25
CA CYS A 70 -7.94 -14.54 -16.10
C CYS A 70 -7.26 -15.92 -15.90
N SER A 71 -8.01 -17.02 -16.03
CA SER A 71 -7.46 -18.38 -16.03
C SER A 71 -7.17 -18.80 -17.47
N LEU A 72 -5.94 -18.55 -17.92
CA LEU A 72 -5.54 -18.71 -19.33
C LEU A 72 -4.87 -20.06 -19.58
N ASN A 73 -4.11 -20.55 -18.60
CA ASN A 73 -3.38 -21.81 -18.68
C ASN A 73 -3.16 -22.37 -17.25
N PRO A 74 -2.61 -23.60 -17.11
CA PRO A 74 -2.42 -24.21 -15.79
C PRO A 74 -1.54 -23.40 -14.83
N VAL A 75 -0.59 -22.61 -15.36
CA VAL A 75 0.28 -21.71 -14.59
C VAL A 75 -0.45 -20.43 -14.22
N VAL A 76 -1.14 -19.78 -15.17
CA VAL A 76 -1.90 -18.55 -15.00
C VAL A 76 -3.37 -18.90 -14.76
N SER A 77 -3.68 -19.31 -13.53
CA SER A 77 -5.00 -19.79 -13.11
C SER A 77 -5.50 -19.04 -11.88
N CYS A 78 -6.36 -18.05 -12.11
CA CYS A 78 -7.05 -17.35 -11.02
C CYS A 78 -7.99 -18.28 -10.24
N GLY A 79 -8.63 -19.24 -10.91
CA GLY A 79 -9.51 -20.22 -10.27
C GLY A 79 -8.80 -21.02 -9.18
N SER A 80 -7.65 -21.62 -9.50
CA SER A 80 -6.86 -22.41 -8.56
C SER A 80 -6.42 -21.60 -7.34
N VAL A 81 -6.05 -20.33 -7.54
CA VAL A 81 -5.71 -19.42 -6.44
C VAL A 81 -6.93 -19.09 -5.59
N MET A 82 -8.07 -18.77 -6.21
CA MET A 82 -9.30 -18.41 -5.50
C MET A 82 -9.90 -19.55 -4.69
N GLU A 83 -9.73 -20.79 -5.12
CA GLU A 83 -10.23 -21.98 -4.43
C GLU A 83 -9.34 -22.45 -3.27
N SER A 84 -8.11 -21.93 -3.19
CA SER A 84 -7.18 -22.26 -2.12
C SER A 84 -7.68 -21.79 -0.75
N LYS A 85 -7.26 -22.48 0.32
CA LYS A 85 -7.56 -22.06 1.71
C LYS A 85 -6.94 -20.71 2.05
N GLN A 86 -5.80 -20.40 1.42
CA GLN A 86 -5.06 -19.16 1.57
C GLN A 86 -5.83 -17.94 1.02
N ALA A 87 -6.85 -18.15 0.17
CA ALA A 87 -7.70 -17.07 -0.32
C ALA A 87 -8.67 -16.52 0.75
N ALA A 88 -8.78 -17.16 1.92
CA ALA A 88 -9.66 -16.74 3.02
C ALA A 88 -8.99 -16.88 4.41
N VAL A 89 -7.80 -16.30 4.58
CA VAL A 89 -6.98 -16.47 5.80
C VAL A 89 -7.69 -15.94 7.05
N PHE A 90 -8.40 -14.83 6.92
CA PHE A 90 -9.08 -14.16 8.02
C PHE A 90 -10.52 -14.66 8.25
N GLY A 91 -10.88 -15.80 7.67
CA GLY A 91 -12.24 -16.35 7.73
C GLY A 91 -13.21 -15.76 6.70
N PHE A 92 -12.76 -14.78 5.91
CA PHE A 92 -13.49 -14.19 4.78
C PHE A 92 -12.57 -14.06 3.57
N PRO A 93 -13.11 -13.94 2.34
CA PRO A 93 -12.30 -13.79 1.14
C PRO A 93 -11.35 -12.58 1.23
N ASN A 94 -10.05 -12.80 1.10
CA ASN A 94 -9.04 -11.74 1.13
C ASN A 94 -9.34 -10.55 0.19
N PRO A 95 -9.94 -10.72 -1.01
CA PRO A 95 -10.35 -9.60 -1.86
C PRO A 95 -11.27 -8.59 -1.16
N MET A 96 -12.09 -9.01 -0.19
CA MET A 96 -12.94 -8.09 0.58
C MET A 96 -12.12 -7.14 1.46
N LEU A 97 -10.99 -7.62 2.02
CA LEU A 97 -10.03 -6.75 2.70
C LEU A 97 -9.50 -5.69 1.73
N GLY A 98 -9.20 -6.11 0.50
CA GLY A 98 -8.73 -5.22 -0.57
C GLY A 98 -9.75 -4.13 -0.90
N LEU A 99 -11.04 -4.47 -1.02
CA LEU A 99 -12.10 -3.49 -1.31
C LEU A 99 -12.11 -2.34 -0.29
N VAL A 100 -11.99 -2.67 0.99
CA VAL A 100 -11.96 -1.67 2.07
C VAL A 100 -10.63 -0.90 2.06
N ALA A 101 -9.50 -1.61 2.05
CA ALA A 101 -8.18 -1.00 2.19
C ALA A 101 -7.86 -0.07 1.01
N TYR A 102 -8.09 -0.51 -0.23
CA TYR A 102 -7.86 0.33 -1.41
C TYR A 102 -8.86 1.48 -1.51
N GLY A 103 -10.11 1.28 -1.06
CA GLY A 103 -11.08 2.37 -0.94
C GLY A 103 -10.57 3.48 -0.02
N ILE A 104 -10.02 3.12 1.15
CA ILE A 104 -9.40 4.08 2.08
C ILE A 104 -8.24 4.82 1.39
N VAL A 105 -7.36 4.09 0.68
CA VAL A 105 -6.22 4.69 -0.05
C VAL A 105 -6.69 5.74 -1.05
N ILE A 106 -7.75 5.46 -1.82
CA ILE A 106 -8.33 6.44 -2.76
C ILE A 106 -8.83 7.67 -1.99
N CYS A 107 -9.54 7.50 -0.87
CA CYS A 107 -10.00 8.62 -0.04
C CYS A 107 -8.85 9.47 0.48
N VAL A 108 -7.74 8.86 0.91
CA VAL A 108 -6.52 9.58 1.30
C VAL A 108 -5.97 10.38 0.11
N GLY A 109 -5.80 9.74 -1.05
CA GLY A 109 -5.32 10.41 -2.26
C GLY A 109 -6.20 11.60 -2.68
N MET A 110 -7.51 11.44 -2.65
CA MET A 110 -8.47 12.51 -2.96
C MET A 110 -8.42 13.65 -1.94
N SER A 111 -8.26 13.33 -0.66
CA SER A 111 -8.10 14.32 0.41
C SER A 111 -6.82 15.16 0.20
N LEU A 112 -5.73 14.55 -0.24
CA LEU A 112 -4.50 15.27 -0.60
C LEU A 112 -4.69 16.17 -1.83
N LEU A 113 -5.47 15.74 -2.83
CA LEU A 113 -5.84 16.60 -3.97
C LEU A 113 -6.69 17.80 -3.54
N ALA A 114 -7.55 17.62 -2.54
CA ALA A 114 -8.29 18.69 -1.87
C ALA A 114 -7.42 19.57 -0.94
N ARG A 115 -6.10 19.35 -0.92
CA ARG A 115 -5.10 20.07 -0.11
C ARG A 115 -5.23 19.84 1.40
N ALA A 116 -5.82 18.72 1.82
CA ALA A 116 -5.81 18.32 3.22
C ALA A 116 -4.38 18.10 3.71
N ARG A 117 -4.14 18.40 4.99
CA ARG A 117 -2.86 18.14 5.68
C ARG A 117 -3.12 17.18 6.84
N PHE A 118 -2.26 16.19 6.99
CA PHE A 118 -2.40 15.19 8.03
C PHE A 118 -1.26 15.28 9.04
N PRO A 119 -1.54 15.03 10.34
CA PRO A 119 -0.52 14.99 11.38
C PRO A 119 0.39 13.78 11.22
N ARG A 120 1.58 13.82 11.83
CA ARG A 120 2.58 12.74 11.81
C ARG A 120 2.02 11.35 12.13
N TRP A 121 1.17 11.22 13.15
CA TRP A 121 0.63 9.92 13.57
C TRP A 121 -0.19 9.26 12.46
N TYR A 122 -0.95 10.04 11.71
CA TYR A 122 -1.76 9.54 10.60
C TYR A 122 -0.87 8.96 9.50
N TRP A 123 0.20 9.66 9.14
CA TRP A 123 1.16 9.20 8.15
C TRP A 123 1.90 7.93 8.58
N LEU A 124 2.24 7.80 9.87
CA LEU A 124 2.85 6.59 10.41
C LEU A 124 1.88 5.41 10.43
N THR A 125 0.62 5.62 10.84
CA THR A 125 -0.43 4.59 10.79
C THR A 125 -0.71 4.16 9.35
N PHE A 126 -0.79 5.11 8.42
CA PHE A 126 -0.97 4.82 7.00
C PHE A 126 0.22 4.00 6.45
N ASN A 127 1.45 4.36 6.82
CA ASN A 127 2.64 3.60 6.46
C ASN A 127 2.67 2.19 7.07
N ALA A 128 2.19 2.03 8.31
CA ALA A 128 2.05 0.72 8.93
C ALA A 128 1.02 -0.15 8.18
N GLY A 129 -0.09 0.46 7.73
CA GLY A 129 -1.08 -0.22 6.89
C GLY A 129 -0.51 -0.67 5.55
N THR A 130 0.26 0.19 4.86
CA THR A 130 0.91 -0.19 3.59
C THR A 130 2.02 -1.22 3.78
N LEU A 131 2.76 -1.17 4.90
CA LEU A 131 3.74 -2.18 5.30
C LEU A 131 3.08 -3.54 5.55
N PHE A 132 1.95 -3.55 6.25
CA PHE A 132 1.15 -4.76 6.44
C PHE A 132 0.69 -5.30 5.08
N GLY A 133 0.16 -4.43 4.20
CA GLY A 133 -0.27 -4.79 2.86
C GLY A 133 0.83 -5.47 2.05
N VAL A 134 2.02 -4.85 1.95
CA VAL A 134 3.13 -5.43 1.16
C VAL A 134 3.62 -6.74 1.76
N SER A 135 3.65 -6.86 3.09
CA SER A 135 4.06 -8.09 3.78
C SER A 135 3.04 -9.22 3.54
N PHE A 136 1.76 -8.90 3.60
CA PHE A 136 0.68 -9.83 3.30
C PHE A 136 0.69 -10.27 1.83
N CYS A 137 0.93 -9.34 0.89
CA CYS A 137 1.11 -9.67 -0.52
C CYS A 137 2.34 -10.57 -0.75
N ALA A 138 3.46 -10.30 -0.10
CA ALA A 138 4.66 -11.14 -0.21
C ALA A 138 4.41 -12.57 0.32
N TRP A 139 3.68 -12.70 1.42
CA TRP A 139 3.26 -14.01 1.94
C TRP A 139 2.31 -14.74 0.98
N LEU A 140 1.29 -14.06 0.45
CA LEU A 140 0.38 -14.64 -0.54
C LEU A 140 1.11 -15.06 -1.82
N MET A 141 2.08 -14.27 -2.26
CA MET A 141 2.95 -14.61 -3.39
C MET A 141 3.71 -15.89 -3.13
N PHE A 142 4.33 -16.03 -1.95
CA PHE A 142 5.02 -17.27 -1.58
C PHE A 142 4.07 -18.48 -1.61
N GLN A 143 2.85 -18.34 -1.11
CA GLN A 143 1.83 -19.40 -1.19
C GLN A 143 1.47 -19.72 -2.65
N SER A 144 1.29 -18.69 -3.50
CA SER A 144 0.97 -18.85 -4.92
C SER A 144 2.06 -19.62 -5.67
N LEU A 145 3.32 -19.21 -5.51
CA LEU A 145 4.47 -19.76 -6.24
C LEU A 145 4.89 -21.17 -5.77
N TYR A 146 4.88 -21.41 -4.46
CA TYR A 146 5.54 -22.59 -3.87
C TYR A 146 4.59 -23.57 -3.19
N ARG A 147 3.30 -23.23 -3.05
CA ARG A 147 2.29 -24.15 -2.48
C ARG A 147 1.18 -24.47 -3.48
N ILE A 148 0.60 -23.44 -4.10
CA ILE A 148 -0.52 -23.59 -5.04
C ILE A 148 0.00 -23.91 -6.45
N ASN A 149 1.18 -23.40 -6.81
CA ASN A 149 1.78 -23.51 -8.14
C ASN A 149 0.92 -22.88 -9.25
N ALA A 150 0.25 -21.77 -8.94
CA ALA A 150 -0.53 -20.98 -9.89
C ALA A 150 -0.28 -19.49 -9.66
N LEU A 151 -0.47 -18.69 -10.71
CA LEU A 151 -0.34 -17.24 -10.75
C LEU A 151 -1.69 -16.61 -11.11
N CYS A 152 -2.10 -15.60 -10.35
CA CYS A 152 -3.31 -14.82 -10.63
C CYS A 152 -2.91 -13.41 -11.10
N LEU A 153 -3.36 -13.01 -12.29
CA LEU A 153 -3.02 -11.69 -12.87
C LEU A 153 -3.62 -10.54 -12.06
N TRP A 154 -4.84 -10.69 -11.54
CA TRP A 154 -5.45 -9.69 -10.67
C TRP A 154 -4.72 -9.55 -9.34
N CYS A 155 -4.30 -10.67 -8.73
CA CYS A 155 -3.45 -10.62 -7.53
C CYS A 155 -2.13 -9.92 -7.82
N SER A 156 -1.51 -10.22 -8.97
CA SER A 156 -0.26 -9.59 -9.40
C SER A 156 -0.41 -8.08 -9.57
N LEU A 157 -1.53 -7.61 -10.14
CA LEU A 157 -1.87 -6.19 -10.23
C LEU A 157 -1.97 -5.54 -8.84
N ALA A 158 -2.66 -6.20 -7.91
CA ALA A 158 -2.77 -5.75 -6.53
C ALA A 158 -1.40 -5.70 -5.80
N TRP A 159 -0.51 -6.66 -6.07
CA TRP A 159 0.86 -6.65 -5.53
C TRP A 159 1.64 -5.45 -6.04
N VAL A 160 1.66 -5.24 -7.35
CA VAL A 160 2.36 -4.10 -7.98
C VAL A 160 1.86 -2.78 -7.41
N ALA A 161 0.55 -2.58 -7.35
CA ALA A 161 -0.05 -1.38 -6.78
C ALA A 161 0.36 -1.15 -5.31
N THR A 162 0.32 -2.19 -4.48
CA THR A 162 0.69 -2.11 -3.06
C THR A 162 2.17 -1.83 -2.86
N ILE A 163 3.05 -2.45 -3.65
CA ILE A 163 4.50 -2.25 -3.57
C ILE A 163 4.86 -0.81 -3.93
N ILE A 164 4.30 -0.28 -5.02
CA ILE A 164 4.52 1.12 -5.42
C ILE A 164 4.05 2.04 -4.30
N MET A 165 2.81 1.85 -3.83
CA MET A 165 2.26 2.67 -2.74
C MET A 165 3.14 2.64 -1.49
N PHE A 166 3.55 1.46 -1.02
CA PHE A 166 4.37 1.30 0.17
C PHE A 166 5.70 2.08 0.07
N TRP A 167 6.42 1.96 -1.04
CA TRP A 167 7.72 2.63 -1.20
C TRP A 167 7.59 4.15 -1.29
N TYR A 168 6.57 4.66 -1.98
CA TYR A 168 6.35 6.11 -2.09
C TYR A 168 5.86 6.72 -0.77
N VAL A 169 5.00 6.02 -0.02
CA VAL A 169 4.57 6.46 1.32
C VAL A 169 5.73 6.39 2.31
N THR A 170 6.56 5.35 2.26
CA THR A 170 7.77 5.23 3.09
C THR A 170 8.75 6.36 2.78
N SER A 171 9.00 6.62 1.49
CA SER A 171 9.84 7.73 1.03
C SER A 171 9.34 9.08 1.55
N PHE A 172 8.03 9.33 1.46
CA PHE A 172 7.42 10.54 2.01
C PHE A 172 7.65 10.67 3.51
N ASN A 173 7.44 9.59 4.29
CA ASN A 173 7.67 9.60 5.73
C ASN A 173 9.14 9.85 6.12
N VAL A 174 10.08 9.29 5.36
CA VAL A 174 11.53 9.47 5.58
C VAL A 174 11.97 10.90 5.23
N ARG A 175 11.51 11.43 4.09
CA ARG A 175 11.87 12.79 3.61
C ARG A 175 11.34 13.88 4.53
N ASN A 176 10.15 13.70 5.09
CA ASN A 176 9.56 14.62 6.08
C ASN A 176 10.09 14.40 7.51
N GLY A 177 10.96 13.40 7.74
CA GLY A 177 11.56 13.13 9.04
C GLY A 177 10.61 12.52 10.08
N PHE A 178 9.47 11.96 9.65
CA PHE A 178 8.57 11.22 10.52
C PHE A 178 9.17 9.89 10.98
N ILE A 179 9.98 9.28 10.12
CA ILE A 179 10.85 8.15 10.43
C ILE A 179 12.27 8.69 10.65
N PRO A 180 12.91 8.42 11.80
CA PRO A 180 14.28 8.85 12.05
C PRO A 180 15.22 8.13 11.07
N ALA A 181 15.86 8.89 10.19
CA ALA A 181 16.72 8.37 9.14
C ALA A 181 17.97 9.25 8.98
N PRO A 182 19.15 8.65 8.70
CA PRO A 182 20.38 9.39 8.43
C PRO A 182 20.28 10.21 7.13
N ARG A 183 21.11 11.25 7.00
CA ARG A 183 21.06 12.19 5.85
C ARG A 183 21.23 11.49 4.50
N TRP A 184 22.10 10.49 4.40
CA TRP A 184 22.31 9.72 3.18
C TRP A 184 21.03 9.00 2.74
N LEU A 185 20.26 8.44 3.67
CA LEU A 185 19.03 7.71 3.37
C LEU A 185 17.93 8.67 2.90
N LYS A 186 17.85 9.86 3.51
CA LYS A 186 16.94 10.93 3.05
C LYS A 186 17.28 11.42 1.63
N SER A 187 18.56 11.55 1.31
CA SER A 187 19.02 11.90 -0.05
C SER A 187 18.75 10.78 -1.06
N PHE A 188 18.93 9.51 -0.67
CA PHE A 188 18.60 8.36 -1.50
C PHE A 188 17.11 8.29 -1.84
N PHE A 189 16.23 8.38 -0.84
CA PHE A 189 14.78 8.54 -1.10
C PHE A 189 14.46 9.88 -1.80
N GLY A 190 15.37 10.84 -1.76
CA GLY A 190 15.33 12.07 -2.54
C GLY A 190 15.28 11.81 -4.05
N GLU A 191 16.32 11.14 -4.54
CA GLU A 191 16.66 11.03 -5.95
C GLU A 191 16.23 9.69 -6.57
N PHE A 192 16.24 8.61 -5.79
CA PHE A 192 16.12 7.24 -6.28
C PHE A 192 14.91 6.48 -5.75
N THR A 193 13.87 7.18 -5.28
CA THR A 193 12.65 6.49 -4.76
C THR A 193 12.05 5.51 -5.76
N TRP A 194 12.09 5.82 -7.06
CA TRP A 194 11.53 4.96 -8.11
C TRP A 194 12.31 3.64 -8.31
N VAL A 195 13.59 3.60 -7.91
CA VAL A 195 14.45 2.40 -8.05
C VAL A 195 13.95 1.29 -7.13
N LEU A 196 13.51 1.61 -5.91
CA LEU A 196 13.04 0.63 -4.94
C LEU A 196 11.80 -0.17 -5.39
N PRO A 197 10.68 0.44 -5.84
CA PRO A 197 9.55 -0.31 -6.36
C PRO A 197 9.90 -1.06 -7.64
N VAL A 198 10.69 -0.48 -8.54
CA VAL A 198 11.12 -1.16 -9.78
C VAL A 198 11.95 -2.40 -9.46
N LEU A 199 12.94 -2.29 -8.57
CA LEU A 199 13.77 -3.41 -8.15
C LEU A 199 12.93 -4.48 -7.45
N HIS A 200 12.03 -4.08 -6.54
CA HIS A 200 11.19 -5.02 -5.81
C HIS A 200 10.26 -5.79 -6.77
N ILE A 201 9.61 -5.10 -7.72
CA ILE A 201 8.79 -5.74 -8.77
C ILE A 201 9.66 -6.60 -9.69
N GLY A 202 10.86 -6.14 -10.07
CA GLY A 202 11.79 -6.88 -10.91
C GLY A 202 12.24 -8.19 -10.27
N ILE A 203 12.57 -8.18 -8.98
CA ILE A 203 12.89 -9.40 -8.20
C ILE A 203 11.70 -10.36 -8.24
N ILE A 204 10.48 -9.88 -8.02
CA ILE A 204 9.27 -10.72 -8.08
C ILE A 204 9.07 -11.31 -9.48
N GLY A 205 9.24 -10.49 -10.54
CA GLY A 205 9.17 -10.95 -11.92
C GLY A 205 10.21 -12.03 -12.23
N MET A 206 11.44 -11.87 -11.72
CA MET A 206 12.50 -12.87 -11.85
C MET A 206 12.15 -14.18 -11.12
N LEU A 207 11.57 -14.09 -9.92
CA LEU A 207 11.11 -15.28 -9.18
C LEU A 207 10.00 -16.02 -9.92
N ILE A 208 9.05 -15.30 -10.53
CA ILE A 208 8.00 -15.90 -11.37
C ILE A 208 8.62 -16.57 -12.60
N LEU A 209 9.51 -15.88 -13.31
CA LEU A 209 10.14 -16.38 -14.53
C LEU A 209 10.96 -17.66 -14.27
N THR A 210 11.78 -17.65 -13.21
CA THR A 210 12.61 -18.81 -12.82
C THR A 210 11.78 -19.98 -12.31
N ARG A 211 10.64 -19.72 -11.64
CA ARG A 211 9.78 -20.79 -11.10
C ARG A 211 9.17 -21.67 -12.19
N TRP A 212 8.84 -21.08 -13.34
CA TRP A 212 8.18 -21.76 -14.47
C TRP A 212 9.02 -21.74 -15.75
N TRP A 213 10.34 -21.62 -15.62
CA TRP A 213 11.26 -21.49 -16.77
C TRP A 213 11.05 -22.57 -17.83
N ASP A 214 10.94 -23.84 -17.42
CA ASP A 214 10.75 -24.97 -18.31
C ASP A 214 9.41 -24.88 -19.07
N PHE A 215 8.35 -24.38 -18.42
CA PHE A 215 7.05 -24.17 -19.05
C PHE A 215 7.07 -23.07 -20.13
N TRP A 216 7.90 -22.03 -19.96
CA TRP A 216 8.01 -20.93 -20.93
C TRP A 216 8.92 -21.26 -22.12
N THR A 217 9.83 -22.21 -21.95
CA THR A 217 10.84 -22.58 -22.96
C THR A 217 10.48 -23.83 -23.76
N SER A 218 9.40 -24.51 -23.38
CA SER A 218 8.82 -25.66 -24.09
C SER A 218 7.71 -25.23 -25.05
#